data_AF-E3MU11-F1
#
_entry.id   AF-E3MU11-F1
#
_cell.length_a   1.000
_cell.length_b   1.000
_cell.length_c   1.000
_cell.angle_alpha   90.00
_cell.angle_beta   90.00
_cell.angle_gamma   90.00
#
_symmetry.space_group_name_H-M   'P 1'
#
loop_
_entity.id
_entity.type
_entity.pdbx_description
1 polymer ?
#
loop_
_entity_poly.entity_id
_entity_poly.type
_entity_poly.pdbx_seq_one_letter_code
_entity_poly.pdbx_strand_id
1 'polypeptide(L)'
;MPDSNSFPFLKLPFLAIQNIVHNFSCTEITELSLCSRRSKRVVQSVRCPEPTYIEIYLHRKNMSIFIMNRDRAQCSFWTVARRRENDLFKYRVYTIGGVDVRIAKIQEWGFQIEAVENPEKPLKLVVDHLKDVFKLPLEVVLMPDKINDFLRFIPIFPVCKTLFLNGAEAITKEELKYIKNNVVVEKVFVCSIPIN
;
A
#
# COMPACT_ATOMS: atom_id res chain seq x y z
N MET A 1 21.73 21.00 29.91
CA MET A 1 20.68 20.04 29.49
C MET A 1 21.25 19.26 28.32
N PRO A 2 21.25 17.92 28.29
CA PRO A 2 21.72 17.21 27.12
C PRO A 2 20.73 17.51 25.98
N ASP A 3 21.25 18.06 24.89
CA ASP A 3 20.49 18.31 23.67
C ASP A 3 19.71 17.07 23.28
N SER A 4 18.41 17.24 23.04
CA SER A 4 17.53 16.12 22.65
C SER A 4 18.19 15.26 21.56
N ASN A 5 18.21 13.94 21.77
CA ASN A 5 18.60 12.89 20.81
C ASN A 5 17.65 12.84 19.59
N SER A 6 17.33 13.99 19.01
CA SER A 6 16.53 14.09 17.80
C SER A 6 17.38 13.73 16.58
N PHE A 7 16.80 12.89 15.72
CA PHE A 7 17.42 12.39 14.49
C PHE A 7 18.03 13.56 13.69
N PRO A 8 19.37 13.58 13.46
CA PRO A 8 20.07 14.75 12.91
C PRO A 8 19.51 15.27 11.59
N PHE A 9 19.03 14.36 10.74
CA PHE A 9 18.36 14.70 9.47
C PHE A 9 17.18 15.66 9.67
N LEU A 10 16.40 15.51 10.75
CA LEU A 10 15.22 16.34 11.03
C LEU A 10 15.57 17.73 11.61
N LYS A 11 16.86 18.02 11.79
CA LYS A 11 17.39 19.33 12.20
C LYS A 11 17.87 20.16 11.01
N LEU A 12 17.99 19.55 9.83
CA LEU A 12 18.42 20.25 8.62
C LEU A 12 17.40 21.32 8.20
N PRO A 13 17.84 22.40 7.54
CA PRO A 13 16.93 23.35 6.89
C PRO A 13 16.02 22.63 5.89
N PHE A 14 14.78 23.10 5.75
CA PHE A 14 13.77 22.45 4.91
C PHE A 14 14.26 22.23 3.47
N LEU A 15 14.97 23.20 2.88
CA LEU A 15 15.50 23.06 1.52
C LEU A 15 16.50 21.90 1.38
N ALA A 16 17.35 21.67 2.39
CA ALA A 16 18.28 20.56 2.41
C ALA A 16 17.54 19.22 2.53
N ILE A 17 16.54 19.16 3.43
CA ILE A 17 15.66 18.00 3.57
C ILE A 17 14.95 17.68 2.25
N GLN A 18 14.38 18.69 1.60
CA GLN A 18 13.67 18.54 0.34
C GLN A 18 14.58 17.98 -0.76
N ASN A 19 15.79 18.52 -0.90
CA ASN A 19 16.77 18.02 -1.87
C ASN A 19 17.17 16.57 -1.59
N ILE A 20 17.33 16.19 -0.32
CA ILE A 20 17.64 14.79 0.03
C ILE A 20 16.45 13.87 -0.31
N VAL A 21 15.23 14.23 0.10
CA VAL A 21 14.03 13.41 -0.14
C VAL A 21 13.71 13.29 -1.63
N HIS A 22 13.99 14.30 -2.45
CA HIS A 22 13.85 14.19 -3.91
C HIS A 22 14.76 13.14 -4.55
N ASN A 23 15.87 12.79 -3.89
CA ASN A 23 16.81 11.76 -4.35
C ASN A 23 16.53 10.39 -3.72
N PHE A 24 15.51 10.27 -2.86
CA PHE A 24 15.12 8.99 -2.28
C PHE A 24 14.22 8.22 -3.23
N SER A 25 14.41 6.90 -3.27
CA SER A 25 13.46 5.96 -3.85
C SER A 25 12.12 5.97 -3.09
N CYS A 26 11.06 5.45 -3.72
CA CYS A 26 9.78 5.28 -3.05
C CYS A 26 9.88 4.34 -1.83
N THR A 27 10.79 3.36 -1.87
CA THR A 27 11.08 2.47 -0.72
C THR A 27 11.67 3.27 0.44
N GLU A 28 12.71 4.07 0.21
CA GLU A 28 13.36 4.90 1.24
C GLU A 28 12.43 5.97 1.82
N ILE A 29 11.62 6.61 0.96
CA ILE A 29 10.56 7.55 1.41
C ILE A 29 9.60 6.83 2.35
N THR A 30 9.19 5.61 1.99
CA THR A 30 8.27 4.82 2.81
C THR A 30 8.93 4.41 4.14
N GLU A 31 10.18 3.95 4.14
CA GLU A 31 10.92 3.65 5.38
C GLU A 31 11.00 4.88 6.29
N LEU A 32 11.42 6.02 5.76
CA LEU A 32 11.53 7.26 6.51
C LEU A 32 10.17 7.67 7.10
N SER A 33 9.09 7.49 6.34
CA SER A 33 7.72 7.78 6.79
C SER A 33 7.25 6.89 7.94
N LEU A 34 7.81 5.69 8.08
CA LEU A 34 7.47 4.73 9.14
C LEU A 34 8.27 4.94 10.43
N CYS A 35 9.37 5.72 10.39
CA CYS A 35 10.21 5.92 11.58
C CYS A 35 9.52 6.73 12.70
N SER A 36 8.73 7.75 12.36
CA SER A 36 8.08 8.62 13.34
C SER A 36 6.99 9.50 12.72
N ARG A 37 6.11 10.06 13.55
CA ARG A 37 5.14 11.09 13.11
C ARG A 37 5.81 12.31 12.51
N ARG A 38 7.00 12.68 12.99
CA ARG A 38 7.76 13.85 12.51
C ARG A 38 8.37 13.58 11.14
N SER A 39 9.00 12.43 10.94
CA SER A 39 9.56 12.04 9.64
C SER A 39 8.48 11.84 8.58
N LYS A 40 7.32 11.28 8.96
CA LYS A 40 6.13 11.23 8.09
C LYS A 40 5.71 12.61 7.60
N ARG A 41 5.59 13.60 8.50
CA ARG A 41 5.23 14.98 8.12
C ARG A 41 6.25 15.62 7.18
N VAL A 42 7.53 15.31 7.38
CA VAL A 42 8.62 15.80 6.52
C VAL A 42 8.50 15.25 5.10
N VAL A 43 8.30 13.95 4.92
CA VAL A 43 8.14 13.41 3.56
C VAL A 43 6.85 13.89 2.90
N GLN A 44 5.79 14.12 3.68
CA GLN A 44 4.52 14.66 3.17
C GLN A 44 4.62 16.10 2.68
N SER A 45 5.53 16.91 3.23
CA SER A 45 5.74 18.28 2.77
C SER A 45 6.64 18.37 1.54
N VAL A 46 7.26 17.25 1.14
CA VAL A 46 8.08 17.18 -0.07
C VAL A 46 7.26 16.52 -1.19
N ARG A 47 7.04 17.26 -2.28
CA ARG A 47 6.32 16.73 -3.44
C ARG A 47 7.23 15.78 -4.22
N CYS A 48 6.89 14.50 -4.24
CA CYS A 48 7.61 13.48 -5.00
C CYS A 48 7.13 13.48 -6.47
N PRO A 49 8.01 13.72 -7.46
CA PRO A 49 7.59 13.88 -8.86
C PRO A 49 7.29 12.56 -9.59
N GLU A 50 7.90 11.45 -9.17
CA GLU A 50 7.94 10.21 -9.97
C GLU A 50 6.77 9.22 -9.79
N PRO A 51 6.22 8.96 -8.60
CA PRO A 51 5.10 8.03 -8.53
C PRO A 51 3.80 8.73 -8.94
N THR A 52 2.95 8.03 -9.67
CA THR A 52 1.72 8.60 -10.25
C THR A 52 0.44 7.94 -9.77
N TYR A 53 0.49 6.66 -9.38
CA TYR A 53 -0.63 5.96 -8.79
C TYR A 53 -0.16 4.83 -7.85
N ILE A 54 -1.08 4.38 -7.00
CA ILE A 54 -0.91 3.18 -6.18
C ILE A 54 -1.80 2.10 -6.79
N GLU A 55 -1.22 0.97 -7.15
CA GLU A 55 -1.97 -0.19 -7.64
C GLU A 55 -2.20 -1.19 -6.51
N ILE A 56 -3.44 -1.64 -6.34
CA ILE A 56 -3.78 -2.71 -5.41
C ILE A 56 -4.14 -3.94 -6.23
N TYR A 57 -3.37 -5.01 -6.07
CA TYR A 57 -3.58 -6.29 -6.73
C TYR A 57 -4.02 -7.34 -5.72
N LEU A 58 -5.25 -7.84 -5.87
CA LEU A 58 -5.85 -8.82 -4.97
C LEU A 58 -6.16 -10.09 -5.72
N HIS A 59 -5.36 -11.13 -5.46
CA HIS A 59 -5.56 -12.48 -5.97
C HIS A 59 -5.21 -13.49 -4.87
N ARG A 60 -5.83 -14.68 -4.87
CA ARG A 60 -5.62 -15.71 -3.84
C ARG A 60 -4.14 -15.99 -3.51
N LYS A 61 -3.29 -16.03 -4.54
CA LYS A 61 -1.85 -16.34 -4.38
C LYS A 61 -0.98 -15.12 -4.11
N ASN A 62 -1.50 -13.93 -4.37
CA ASN A 62 -0.72 -12.70 -4.32
C ASN A 62 -1.63 -11.52 -3.97
N MET A 63 -1.43 -10.96 -2.78
CA MET A 63 -2.03 -9.70 -2.38
C MET A 63 -0.90 -8.69 -2.26
N SER A 64 -0.87 -7.71 -3.16
CA SER A 64 0.21 -6.75 -3.26
C SER A 64 -0.28 -5.33 -3.50
N ILE A 65 0.51 -4.37 -3.04
CA ILE A 65 0.31 -2.95 -3.27
C ILE A 65 1.57 -2.43 -3.97
N PHE A 66 1.42 -1.81 -5.13
CA PHE A 66 2.53 -1.27 -5.90
C PHE A 66 2.46 0.25 -5.93
N ILE A 67 3.62 0.90 -5.84
CA ILE A 67 3.77 2.32 -6.18
C ILE A 67 4.30 2.36 -7.60
N MET A 68 3.56 3.02 -8.50
CA MET A 68 3.81 2.95 -9.93
C MET A 68 4.11 4.35 -10.50
N ASN A 69 5.06 4.44 -11.43
CA ASN A 69 5.31 5.66 -12.19
C ASN A 69 4.40 5.76 -13.43
N ARG A 70 4.57 6.84 -14.21
CA ARG A 70 3.77 7.11 -15.42
C ARG A 70 3.91 6.01 -16.47
N ASP A 71 5.08 5.39 -16.56
CA ASP A 71 5.40 4.37 -17.54
C ASP A 71 4.98 2.97 -17.08
N ARG A 72 4.19 2.88 -16.00
CA ARG A 72 3.78 1.63 -15.34
C ARG A 72 4.95 0.80 -14.84
N ALA A 73 6.10 1.44 -14.57
CA ALA A 73 7.20 0.79 -13.88
C ALA A 73 6.97 0.83 -12.37
N GLN A 74 7.33 -0.26 -11.70
CA GLN A 74 7.24 -0.40 -10.26
C GLN A 74 8.35 0.42 -9.59
N CYS A 75 7.98 1.39 -8.77
CA CYS A 75 8.89 2.18 -7.94
C CYS A 75 9.13 1.55 -6.56
N SER A 76 8.13 0.84 -6.03
CA SER A 76 8.20 0.08 -4.79
C SER A 76 7.00 -0.87 -4.71
N PHE A 77 7.07 -1.88 -3.87
CA PHE A 77 5.95 -2.78 -3.64
C PHE A 77 5.84 -3.27 -2.20
N TRP A 78 4.64 -3.69 -1.84
CA TRP A 78 4.29 -4.34 -0.59
C TRP A 78 3.58 -5.63 -0.94
N THR A 79 3.90 -6.72 -0.26
CA THR A 79 3.23 -8.00 -0.48
C THR A 79 2.88 -8.65 0.85
N VAL A 80 1.76 -9.36 0.88
CA VAL A 80 1.38 -10.19 2.03
C VAL A 80 1.92 -11.58 1.81
N ALA A 81 2.69 -12.09 2.78
CA ALA A 81 3.17 -13.46 2.73
C ALA A 81 3.15 -14.11 4.11
N ARG A 82 3.03 -15.45 4.10
CA ARG A 82 3.26 -16.26 5.30
C ARG A 82 4.75 -16.35 5.55
N ARG A 83 5.18 -16.00 6.78
CA ARG A 83 6.53 -16.27 7.24
C ARG A 83 6.82 -17.77 7.13
N ARG A 84 7.92 -18.12 6.46
CA ARG A 84 8.44 -19.48 6.41
C ARG A 84 9.44 -19.67 7.56
N GLU A 85 9.59 -20.87 8.09
CA GLU A 85 10.58 -21.13 9.16
C GLU A 85 12.02 -20.78 8.74
N ASN A 86 12.32 -20.91 7.44
CA ASN A 86 13.62 -20.61 6.85
C ASN A 86 13.71 -19.18 6.26
N ASP A 87 12.79 -18.28 6.63
CA ASP A 87 12.76 -16.94 6.07
C ASP A 87 13.90 -16.09 6.65
N LEU A 88 14.86 -15.71 5.81
CA LEU A 88 16.03 -14.89 6.21
C LEU A 88 15.67 -13.41 6.44
N PHE A 89 14.43 -13.02 6.16
CA PHE A 89 13.95 -11.66 6.33
C PHE A 89 13.88 -11.26 7.81
N LYS A 90 14.44 -10.08 8.12
CA LYS A 90 14.38 -9.49 9.47
C LYS A 90 13.08 -8.69 9.62
N TYR A 91 12.08 -9.30 10.23
CA TYR A 91 10.82 -8.62 10.55
C TYR A 91 11.02 -7.63 11.70
N ARG A 92 10.38 -6.46 11.56
CA ARG A 92 10.26 -5.44 12.59
C ARG A 92 8.79 -5.10 12.79
N VAL A 93 8.44 -4.70 14.01
CA VAL A 93 7.09 -4.21 14.31
C VAL A 93 7.09 -2.70 14.05
N TYR A 94 6.13 -2.24 13.26
CA TYR A 94 5.85 -0.82 13.05
C TYR A 94 4.42 -0.52 13.47
N THR A 95 4.22 0.57 14.21
CA THR A 95 2.88 1.05 14.56
C THR A 95 2.33 1.94 13.45
N ILE A 96 1.38 1.44 12.66
CA ILE A 96 0.72 2.15 11.56
C ILE A 96 -0.73 2.40 11.97
N GLY A 97 -1.17 3.67 12.00
CA GLY A 97 -2.54 4.00 12.41
C GLY A 97 -2.88 3.58 13.84
N GLY A 98 -1.88 3.44 14.72
CA GLY A 98 -2.05 2.95 16.10
C GLY A 98 -2.11 1.42 16.24
N VAL A 99 -1.91 0.68 15.14
CA VAL A 99 -1.91 -0.79 15.13
C VAL A 99 -0.51 -1.29 14.78
N ASP A 100 -0.04 -2.29 15.51
CA ASP A 100 1.24 -2.92 15.27
C ASP A 100 1.17 -3.88 14.08
N VAL A 101 2.01 -3.64 13.08
CA VAL A 101 2.14 -4.42 11.86
C VAL A 101 3.56 -4.95 11.75
N ARG A 102 3.70 -6.26 11.53
CA ARG A 102 5.00 -6.89 11.31
C ARG A 102 5.39 -6.83 9.85
N ILE A 103 6.52 -6.16 9.60
CA ILE A 103 7.00 -5.84 8.26
C ILE A 103 8.45 -6.24 8.15
N ALA A 104 8.82 -6.91 7.07
CA ALA A 104 10.21 -7.07 6.68
C ALA A 104 10.50 -6.31 5.38
N LYS A 105 11.70 -5.77 5.27
CA LYS A 105 12.19 -5.17 4.02
C LYS A 105 12.69 -6.30 3.09
N ILE A 106 12.20 -6.32 1.87
CA ILE A 106 12.62 -7.24 0.80
C ILE A 106 13.66 -6.52 -0.05
N GLN A 107 14.93 -6.60 0.34
CA GLN A 107 16.03 -5.85 -0.32
C GLN A 107 15.67 -4.35 -0.48
N GLU A 108 16.18 -3.67 -1.51
CA GLU A 108 15.88 -2.24 -1.73
C GLU A 108 14.54 -1.99 -2.45
N TRP A 109 13.78 -3.05 -2.77
CA TRP A 109 12.69 -2.98 -3.74
C TRP A 109 11.29 -2.92 -3.11
N GLY A 110 11.13 -3.40 -1.87
CA GLY A 110 9.82 -3.45 -1.26
C GLY A 110 9.75 -4.05 0.12
N PHE A 111 8.55 -4.47 0.51
CA PHE A 111 8.22 -4.86 1.87
C PHE A 111 7.31 -6.09 1.90
N GLN A 112 7.48 -6.91 2.92
CA GLN A 112 6.64 -8.06 3.22
C GLN A 112 5.86 -7.81 4.50
N ILE A 113 4.54 -8.01 4.44
CA ILE A 113 3.63 -7.98 5.59
C ILE A 113 3.42 -9.42 6.07
N GLU A 114 3.68 -9.68 7.36
CA GLU A 114 3.32 -10.96 8.00
C GLU A 114 1.84 -10.93 8.41
N ALA A 115 0.93 -11.35 7.52
CA ALA A 115 -0.51 -11.32 7.79
C ALA A 115 -1.31 -12.38 7.01
N VAL A 116 -1.39 -13.59 7.55
CA VAL A 116 -2.02 -14.72 6.84
C VAL A 116 -3.51 -14.86 7.12
N GLU A 117 -3.93 -14.67 8.37
CA GLU A 117 -5.31 -14.95 8.79
C GLU A 117 -6.28 -13.81 8.46
N ASN A 118 -5.82 -12.56 8.61
CA ASN A 118 -6.62 -11.36 8.39
C ASN A 118 -5.82 -10.34 7.57
N PRO A 119 -5.49 -10.67 6.30
CA PRO A 119 -4.65 -9.83 5.45
C PRO A 119 -5.28 -8.47 5.13
N GLU A 120 -6.61 -8.35 5.17
CA GLU A 120 -7.35 -7.14 4.81
C GLU A 120 -7.04 -5.95 5.73
N LYS A 121 -6.86 -6.20 7.04
CA LYS A 121 -6.57 -5.15 8.03
C LYS A 121 -5.21 -4.48 7.80
N PRO A 122 -4.08 -5.20 7.75
CA PRO A 122 -2.79 -4.57 7.52
C PRO A 122 -2.65 -4.05 6.08
N LEU A 123 -3.28 -4.68 5.08
CA LEU A 123 -3.35 -4.10 3.73
C LEU A 123 -4.03 -2.73 3.77
N LYS A 124 -5.18 -2.61 4.46
CA LYS A 124 -5.85 -1.32 4.62
C LYS A 124 -4.94 -0.28 5.26
N LEU A 125 -4.27 -0.63 6.37
CA LEU A 125 -3.37 0.28 7.07
C LEU A 125 -2.22 0.76 6.18
N VAL A 126 -1.64 -0.13 5.39
CA VAL A 126 -0.58 0.21 4.44
C VAL A 126 -1.13 1.09 3.32
N VAL A 127 -2.27 0.75 2.71
CA VAL A 127 -2.91 1.58 1.68
C VAL A 127 -3.21 2.98 2.21
N ASP A 128 -3.82 3.11 3.39
CA ASP A 128 -4.12 4.41 4.00
C ASP A 128 -2.84 5.21 4.26
N HIS A 129 -1.78 4.55 4.75
CA HIS A 129 -0.50 5.19 5.00
C HIS A 129 0.17 5.67 3.70
N LEU A 130 0.20 4.84 2.66
CA LEU A 130 0.79 5.18 1.36
C LEU A 130 0.00 6.31 0.67
N LYS A 131 -1.34 6.26 0.72
CA LYS A 131 -2.18 7.37 0.23
C LYS A 131 -1.87 8.66 0.97
N ASP A 132 -1.65 8.58 2.28
CA ASP A 132 -1.35 9.75 3.10
C ASP A 132 0.06 10.30 2.83
N VAL A 133 1.04 9.44 2.53
CA VAL A 133 2.42 9.85 2.22
C VAL A 133 2.53 10.42 0.80
N PHE A 134 2.06 9.68 -0.20
CA PHE A 134 2.30 10.02 -1.60
C PHE A 134 1.17 10.85 -2.25
N LYS A 135 -0.02 10.88 -1.63
CA LYS A 135 -1.20 11.61 -2.15
C LYS A 135 -1.59 11.20 -3.57
N LEU A 136 -1.47 9.91 -3.87
CA LEU A 136 -1.72 9.35 -5.21
C LEU A 136 -3.11 8.72 -5.33
N PRO A 137 -3.69 8.70 -6.55
CA PRO A 137 -4.91 7.95 -6.82
C PRO A 137 -4.66 6.44 -6.72
N LEU A 138 -5.74 5.69 -6.44
CA LEU A 138 -5.73 4.22 -6.43
C LEU A 138 -6.17 3.66 -7.78
N GLU A 139 -5.49 2.62 -8.25
CA GLU A 139 -5.99 1.69 -9.27
C GLU A 139 -6.08 0.30 -8.65
N VAL A 140 -7.13 -0.45 -8.96
CA VAL A 140 -7.42 -1.72 -8.29
C VAL A 140 -7.66 -2.82 -9.30
N VAL A 141 -6.97 -3.95 -9.10
CA VAL A 141 -7.23 -5.21 -9.79
C VAL A 141 -7.69 -6.21 -8.74
N LEU A 142 -8.96 -6.59 -8.81
CA LEU A 142 -9.58 -7.57 -7.93
C LEU A 142 -9.88 -8.84 -8.73
N MET A 143 -9.28 -9.95 -8.28
CA MET A 143 -9.49 -11.29 -8.79
C MET A 143 -10.07 -12.18 -7.67
N PRO A 144 -11.41 -12.25 -7.54
CA PRO A 144 -12.08 -12.97 -6.45
C PRO A 144 -11.84 -14.47 -6.44
N ASP A 145 -11.38 -15.06 -7.55
CA ASP A 145 -11.23 -16.51 -7.71
C ASP A 145 -10.59 -17.16 -6.50
N LYS A 146 -11.35 -18.08 -5.88
CA LYS A 146 -10.90 -18.88 -4.73
C LYS A 146 -10.45 -18.05 -3.52
N ILE A 147 -10.76 -16.76 -3.45
CA ILE A 147 -10.62 -15.95 -2.24
C ILE A 147 -11.90 -16.13 -1.43
N ASN A 148 -11.79 -16.81 -0.29
CA ASN A 148 -12.92 -16.93 0.63
C ASN A 148 -13.31 -15.55 1.14
N ASP A 149 -14.58 -15.19 1.01
CA ASP A 149 -15.13 -13.92 1.50
C ASP A 149 -14.32 -12.70 1.02
N PHE A 150 -14.12 -12.59 -0.30
CA PHE A 150 -13.35 -11.50 -0.91
C PHE A 150 -13.94 -10.10 -0.64
N LEU A 151 -15.20 -10.01 -0.22
CA LEU A 151 -15.85 -8.74 0.13
C LEU A 151 -15.15 -8.02 1.29
N ARG A 152 -14.44 -8.73 2.16
CA ARG A 152 -13.66 -8.12 3.25
C ARG A 152 -12.57 -7.15 2.77
N PHE A 153 -12.15 -7.25 1.52
CA PHE A 153 -11.13 -6.36 0.94
C PHE A 153 -11.71 -5.06 0.38
N ILE A 154 -13.03 -4.98 0.16
CA ILE A 154 -13.69 -3.79 -0.41
C ILE A 154 -13.43 -2.52 0.40
N PRO A 155 -13.45 -2.53 1.76
CA PRO A 155 -13.13 -1.34 2.55
C PRO A 155 -11.70 -0.80 2.42
N ILE A 156 -10.78 -1.53 1.76
CA ILE A 156 -9.41 -1.07 1.51
C ILE A 156 -9.38 0.08 0.49
N PHE A 157 -10.30 0.06 -0.47
CA PHE A 157 -10.34 1.01 -1.58
C PHE A 157 -11.76 1.58 -1.80
N PRO A 158 -12.34 2.29 -0.81
CA PRO A 158 -13.69 2.85 -0.94
C PRO A 158 -13.82 3.87 -2.09
N VAL A 159 -12.70 4.46 -2.50
CA VAL A 159 -12.60 5.32 -3.68
C VAL A 159 -11.36 4.91 -4.47
N CYS A 160 -11.53 4.64 -5.76
CA CYS A 160 -10.44 4.41 -6.69
C CYS A 160 -10.71 5.04 -8.06
N LYS A 161 -9.65 5.31 -8.81
CA LYS A 161 -9.75 5.84 -10.17
C LYS A 161 -10.21 4.78 -11.15
N THR A 162 -9.66 3.57 -10.99
CA THR A 162 -9.94 2.44 -11.85
C THR A 162 -10.16 1.19 -11.00
N LEU A 163 -11.17 0.39 -11.37
CA LEU A 163 -11.41 -0.92 -10.79
C LEU A 163 -11.58 -1.95 -11.91
N PHE A 164 -10.67 -2.93 -11.95
CA PHE A 164 -10.76 -4.12 -12.78
C PHE A 164 -11.22 -5.29 -11.91
N LEU A 165 -12.43 -5.78 -12.18
CA LEU A 165 -13.00 -6.97 -11.56
C LEU A 165 -12.92 -8.11 -12.57
N ASN A 166 -11.94 -9.00 -12.39
CA ASN A 166 -11.64 -10.08 -13.33
C ASN A 166 -11.75 -11.44 -12.62
N GLY A 167 -12.04 -12.49 -13.36
CA GLY A 167 -11.98 -13.84 -12.81
C GLY A 167 -12.64 -14.90 -13.70
N ALA A 168 -12.42 -16.16 -13.36
CA ALA A 168 -13.04 -17.30 -14.01
C ALA A 168 -14.27 -17.83 -13.23
N GLU A 169 -14.25 -17.72 -11.90
CA GLU A 169 -15.36 -18.11 -11.03
C GLU A 169 -16.43 -17.01 -10.96
N ALA A 170 -17.69 -17.37 -11.13
CA ALA A 170 -18.78 -16.40 -11.13
C ALA A 170 -18.99 -15.80 -9.74
N ILE A 171 -19.30 -14.50 -9.70
CA ILE A 171 -19.83 -13.85 -8.49
C ILE A 171 -21.35 -13.72 -8.59
N THR A 172 -22.00 -13.56 -7.45
CA THR A 172 -23.44 -13.32 -7.37
C THR A 172 -23.79 -11.87 -7.73
N LYS A 173 -25.03 -11.63 -8.15
CA LYS A 173 -25.57 -10.27 -8.33
C LYS A 173 -25.52 -9.44 -7.05
N GLU A 174 -25.71 -10.07 -5.89
CA GLU A 174 -25.66 -9.43 -4.57
C GLU A 174 -24.24 -8.95 -4.24
N GLU A 175 -23.23 -9.78 -4.50
CA GLU A 175 -21.81 -9.39 -4.35
C GLU A 175 -21.45 -8.23 -5.27
N LEU A 176 -21.84 -8.29 -6.55
CA LEU A 176 -21.60 -7.19 -7.49
C LEU A 176 -22.30 -5.90 -7.04
N LYS A 177 -23.54 -6.01 -6.54
CA LYS A 177 -24.29 -4.88 -5.99
C LYS A 177 -23.59 -4.30 -4.76
N TYR A 178 -23.07 -5.15 -3.88
CA TYR A 178 -22.29 -4.70 -2.73
C TYR A 178 -21.06 -3.91 -3.16
N ILE A 179 -20.29 -4.38 -4.14
CA ILE A 179 -19.11 -3.67 -4.66
C ILE A 179 -19.53 -2.29 -5.19
N LYS A 180 -20.55 -2.24 -6.05
CA LYS A 180 -21.04 -0.98 -6.65
C LYS A 180 -21.56 0.02 -5.61
N ASN A 181 -22.11 -0.46 -4.50
CA ASN A 181 -22.63 0.39 -3.44
C ASN A 181 -21.54 0.92 -2.50
N ASN A 182 -20.40 0.22 -2.40
CA ASN A 182 -19.34 0.53 -1.41
C ASN A 182 -18.06 1.09 -2.04
N VAL A 183 -17.93 1.06 -3.37
CA VAL A 183 -16.76 1.58 -4.11
C VAL A 183 -17.18 2.66 -5.08
N VAL A 184 -16.66 3.87 -4.89
CA VAL A 184 -16.76 4.94 -5.87
C VAL A 184 -15.61 4.81 -6.87
N VAL A 185 -15.96 4.56 -8.14
CA VAL A 185 -14.99 4.48 -9.24
C VAL A 185 -15.02 5.77 -10.05
N GLU A 186 -13.93 6.54 -10.04
CA GLU A 186 -13.89 7.89 -10.59
C GLU A 186 -13.79 7.93 -12.12
N LYS A 187 -13.19 6.90 -12.75
CA LYS A 187 -12.92 6.90 -14.20
C LYS A 187 -13.41 5.66 -14.93
N VAL A 188 -12.91 4.47 -14.57
CA VAL A 188 -13.19 3.24 -15.33
C VAL A 188 -13.49 2.07 -14.40
N PHE A 189 -14.65 1.46 -14.58
CA PHE A 189 -14.99 0.17 -13.99
C PHE A 189 -15.11 -0.88 -15.10
N VAL A 190 -14.26 -1.91 -15.04
CA VAL A 190 -14.31 -3.06 -15.97
C VAL A 190 -14.69 -4.30 -15.19
N CYS A 191 -15.76 -4.97 -15.63
CA CYS A 191 -16.24 -6.21 -15.04
C CYS A 191 -16.13 -7.33 -16.09
N SER A 192 -15.07 -8.12 -15.98
CA SER A 192 -14.76 -9.25 -16.87
C SER A 192 -14.75 -10.56 -16.08
N ILE A 193 -15.77 -10.75 -15.24
CA ILE A 193 -16.02 -11.94 -14.44
C ILE A 193 -17.46 -12.41 -14.71
N PRO A 194 -17.75 -13.73 -14.74
CA PRO A 194 -19.13 -14.20 -14.89
C PRO A 194 -20.02 -13.78 -13.72
N ILE A 195 -21.31 -13.59 -13.97
CA ILE A 195 -22.29 -13.20 -12.95
C ILE A 195 -23.43 -14.22 -12.94
N ASN A 196 -23.72 -14.78 -11.76
CA ASN A 196 -24.84 -15.68 -11.52
C ASN A 196 -26.01 -14.93 -10.85
#